data_AF-A0A3M2WD83-F1
#
_entry.id   AF-A0A3M2WD83-F1
#
_cell.length_a   1.000
_cell.length_b   1.000
_cell.length_c   1.000
_cell.angle_alpha   90.00
_cell.angle_beta   90.00
_cell.angle_gamma   90.00
#
_symmetry.space_group_name_H-M   'P 1'
#
loop_
_entity.id
_entity.type
_entity.pdbx_description
1 polymer ?
#
loop_
_entity_poly.entity_id
_entity_poly.type
_entity_poly.pdbx_seq_one_letter_code
_entity_poly.pdbx_strand_id
1 'polypeptide(L)'
;ECFHANQRVASHLRSQHKGRHTTQTEHMPKSHREHAEWTPQRLIRWAEQTGPNTAGVIAYILERRIHPQHGFRACLGILRLSKQHGEARLEAACQRALALGAC
;
A
#
# COMPACT_ATOMS: atom_id res chain seq x y z
N GLU A 1 -1.88 -26.21 -16.74
CA GLU A 1 -0.97 -26.96 -15.84
C GLU A 1 0.46 -26.68 -16.26
N CYS A 2 1.43 -26.84 -15.36
CA CYS A 2 2.86 -26.62 -15.60
C CYS A 2 3.62 -27.92 -15.29
N PHE A 3 4.57 -28.28 -16.16
CA PHE A 3 5.38 -29.50 -16.06
C PHE A 3 6.87 -29.17 -16.06
N HIS A 4 7.66 -29.93 -15.29
CA HIS A 4 9.12 -29.90 -15.30
C HIS A 4 9.64 -31.33 -15.21
N ALA A 5 10.57 -31.72 -16.09
CA ALA A 5 11.11 -33.09 -16.18
C ALA A 5 10.01 -34.18 -16.22
N ASN A 6 8.97 -33.98 -17.01
CA ASN A 6 7.82 -34.88 -17.14
C ASN A 6 6.98 -35.09 -15.85
N GLN A 7 7.21 -34.29 -14.82
CA GLN A 7 6.40 -34.25 -13.59
C GLN A 7 5.54 -32.98 -13.58
N ARG A 8 4.28 -33.11 -13.16
CA ARG A 8 3.38 -31.96 -13.00
C ARG A 8 3.76 -31.20 -11.73
N VAL A 9 4.16 -29.94 -11.89
CA VAL A 9 4.61 -29.07 -10.79
C VAL A 9 3.57 -28.03 -10.37
N ALA A 10 2.60 -27.70 -11.23
CA ALA A 10 1.48 -26.84 -10.85
C ALA A 10 0.23 -27.08 -11.71
N SER A 11 -0.95 -26.85 -11.15
CA SER A 11 -2.22 -26.80 -11.88
C SER A 11 -3.05 -25.61 -11.41
N HIS A 12 -3.74 -24.95 -12.35
CA HIS A 12 -4.55 -23.77 -12.07
C HIS A 12 -5.96 -24.03 -12.54
N LEU A 13 -6.94 -23.73 -11.69
CA LEU A 13 -8.35 -23.68 -12.08
C LEU A 13 -8.54 -22.60 -13.14
N ARG A 14 -9.33 -22.90 -14.17
CA ARG A 14 -9.65 -21.94 -15.21
C ARG A 14 -10.52 -20.82 -14.63
N SER A 15 -10.11 -19.57 -14.84
CA SER A 15 -10.94 -18.41 -14.52
C SER A 15 -12.14 -18.31 -15.46
N GLN A 16 -13.32 -18.04 -14.90
CA GLN A 16 -14.53 -17.72 -15.67
C GLN A 16 -14.62 -16.22 -16.00
N HIS A 17 -13.74 -15.38 -15.44
CA HIS A 17 -13.76 -13.93 -15.64
C HIS A 17 -12.95 -13.52 -16.88
N LYS A 18 -13.65 -13.03 -17.90
CA LYS A 18 -13.04 -12.57 -19.16
C LYS A 18 -12.18 -11.32 -18.94
N GLY A 19 -10.96 -11.31 -19.49
CA GLY A 19 -10.06 -10.15 -19.48
C GLY A 19 -9.39 -9.84 -18.12
N ARG A 20 -9.45 -10.78 -17.16
CA ARG A 20 -8.82 -10.63 -15.85
C ARG A 20 -7.67 -11.62 -15.69
N HIS A 21 -6.66 -11.19 -14.94
CA HIS A 21 -5.54 -12.05 -14.54
C HIS A 21 -5.95 -12.89 -13.34
N THR A 22 -5.55 -14.16 -13.32
CA THR A 22 -5.65 -15.05 -12.16
C THR A 22 -4.27 -15.51 -11.77
N THR A 23 -3.85 -15.15 -10.57
CA THR A 23 -2.53 -15.50 -10.02
C THR A 23 -2.76 -16.24 -8.71
N GLN A 24 -2.15 -17.43 -8.56
CA GLN A 24 -2.11 -18.11 -7.27
C GLN A 24 -1.04 -17.46 -6.38
N THR A 25 -1.42 -17.10 -5.16
CA THR A 25 -0.54 -16.42 -4.21
C THR A 25 0.73 -17.22 -3.90
N GLU A 26 0.65 -18.55 -3.89
CA GLU A 26 1.80 -19.44 -3.65
C GLU A 26 2.92 -19.32 -4.70
N HIS A 27 2.57 -18.99 -5.95
CA HIS A 27 3.52 -18.79 -7.04
C HIS A 27 4.00 -17.35 -7.19
N MET A 28 3.39 -16.42 -6.47
CA MET A 28 3.79 -15.03 -6.52
C MET A 28 5.14 -14.85 -5.81
N PRO A 29 6.12 -14.15 -6.43
CA PRO A 29 7.39 -13.83 -5.79
C PRO A 29 7.18 -13.13 -4.45
N LYS A 30 8.05 -13.39 -3.47
CA LYS A 30 7.91 -12.89 -2.09
C LYS A 30 7.70 -11.37 -2.02
N SER A 31 8.47 -10.60 -2.80
CA SER A 31 8.35 -9.14 -2.88
C SER A 31 6.99 -8.66 -3.38
N HIS A 32 6.38 -9.39 -4.32
CA HIS A 32 5.04 -9.10 -4.83
C HIS A 32 3.95 -9.49 -3.81
N ARG A 33 4.13 -10.59 -3.07
CA ARG A 33 3.21 -10.99 -1.98
C ARG A 33 3.17 -9.95 -0.87
N GLU A 34 4.35 -9.50 -0.44
CA GLU A 34 4.48 -8.45 0.57
C GLU A 34 3.88 -7.13 0.08
N HIS A 35 4.00 -6.80 -1.21
CA HIS A 35 3.31 -5.64 -1.80
C HIS A 35 1.79 -5.82 -1.86
N ALA A 36 1.29 -7.02 -2.12
CA ALA A 36 -0.15 -7.30 -2.19
C ALA A 36 -0.87 -7.10 -0.85
N GLU A 37 -0.15 -7.19 0.28
CA GLU A 37 -0.71 -6.95 1.61
C GLU A 37 -0.87 -5.45 1.96
N TRP A 38 -0.31 -4.54 1.16
CA TRP A 38 -0.48 -3.11 1.37
C TRP A 38 -1.80 -2.63 0.77
N THR A 39 -2.73 -2.26 1.64
CA THR A 39 -3.99 -1.63 1.26
C THR A 39 -4.01 -0.16 1.68
N PRO A 40 -4.75 0.70 0.96
CA PRO A 40 -4.95 2.10 1.38
C PRO A 40 -5.43 2.21 2.83
N GLN A 41 -6.38 1.36 3.22
CA GLN A 41 -6.95 1.33 4.57
C GLN A 41 -5.89 0.99 5.63
N ARG A 42 -4.96 0.07 5.32
CA ARG A 42 -3.87 -0.28 6.23
C ARG A 42 -2.91 0.89 6.46
N LEU A 43 -2.61 1.65 5.40
CA LEU A 43 -1.76 2.85 5.51
C LEU A 43 -2.44 3.94 6.34
N ILE A 44 -3.74 4.19 6.13
CA ILE A 44 -4.51 5.16 6.89
C ILE A 44 -4.57 4.75 8.38
N ARG A 45 -4.90 3.49 8.67
CA ARG A 45 -4.94 2.97 10.05
C ARG A 45 -3.59 3.05 10.76
N TRP A 46 -2.49 2.92 10.03
CA TRP A 46 -1.17 3.11 10.61
C TRP A 46 -0.90 4.59 10.89
N ALA A 47 -1.29 5.48 9.98
CA ALA A 47 -1.19 6.93 10.17
C ALA A 47 -1.99 7.44 11.39
N GLU A 48 -3.16 6.86 11.65
CA GLU A 48 -3.98 7.16 12.83
C GLU A 48 -3.26 6.92 14.16
N GLN A 49 -2.27 6.01 14.19
CA GLN A 49 -1.45 5.80 15.40
C GLN A 49 -0.56 7.00 15.72
N THR A 50 -0.16 7.75 14.69
CA THR A 50 0.57 9.02 14.86
C THR A 50 -0.40 10.16 15.20
N GLY A 51 -1.54 10.23 14.51
CA GLY A 51 -2.59 11.20 14.79
C GLY A 51 -3.53 11.47 13.61
N PRO A 52 -4.63 12.22 13.87
CA PRO A 52 -5.68 12.47 12.87
C PRO A 52 -5.20 13.29 11.67
N ASN A 53 -4.29 14.25 11.86
CA ASN A 53 -3.78 15.06 10.74
C ASN A 53 -2.83 14.24 9.86
N THR A 54 -2.02 13.36 10.44
CA THR A 54 -1.17 12.43 9.68
C THR A 54 -2.02 11.50 8.82
N ALA A 55 -3.12 10.97 9.37
CA ALA A 55 -4.10 10.19 8.61
C ALA A 55 -4.76 10.99 7.49
N GLY A 56 -5.14 12.26 7.76
CA GLY A 56 -5.71 13.16 6.75
C GLY A 56 -4.77 13.41 5.58
N VAL A 57 -3.48 13.67 5.82
CA VAL A 57 -2.49 13.85 4.74
C VAL A 57 -2.34 12.57 3.90
N ILE A 58 -2.27 11.40 4.56
CA ILE A 58 -2.13 10.14 3.84
C ILE A 58 -3.37 9.82 3.01
N ALA A 59 -4.57 10.04 3.54
CA ALA A 59 -5.81 9.89 2.80
C ALA A 59 -5.83 10.82 1.57
N TYR A 60 -5.48 12.10 1.75
CA TYR A 60 -5.41 13.08 0.68
C TYR A 60 -4.48 12.64 -0.46
N ILE A 61 -3.26 12.18 -0.12
CA ILE A 61 -2.28 11.70 -1.11
C ILE A 61 -2.82 10.50 -1.90
N LEU A 62 -3.51 9.57 -1.22
CA LEU A 62 -4.05 8.37 -1.85
C LEU A 62 -5.24 8.68 -2.76
N GLU A 63 -6.14 9.58 -2.34
CA GLU A 63 -7.33 9.99 -3.09
C GLU A 63 -6.99 10.78 -4.36
N ARG A 64 -5.92 11.58 -4.35
CA ARG A 64 -5.51 12.40 -5.48
C ARG A 64 -4.85 11.60 -6.61
N ARG A 65 -4.55 10.31 -6.40
CA ARG A 65 -3.92 9.43 -7.38
C ARG A 65 -4.98 8.56 -8.07
N ILE A 66 -4.89 8.46 -9.39
CA ILE A 66 -5.74 7.55 -10.21
C ILE A 66 -5.64 6.09 -9.70
N HIS A 67 -4.46 5.71 -9.23
CA HIS A 67 -4.19 4.43 -8.59
C HIS A 67 -3.55 4.67 -7.22
N PRO A 68 -4.23 4.31 -6.10
CA PRO A 68 -3.71 4.52 -4.75
C PRO A 68 -2.31 3.94 -4.51
N GLN A 69 -1.98 2.85 -5.20
CA GLN A 69 -0.67 2.19 -5.11
C GLN A 69 0.48 3.14 -5.50
N HIS A 70 0.24 4.12 -6.36
CA HIS A 70 1.23 5.13 -6.73
C HIS A 70 1.56 6.08 -5.57
N GLY A 71 0.67 6.21 -4.58
CA GLY A 71 0.88 7.01 -3.37
C GLY A 71 1.62 6.27 -2.26
N PHE A 72 1.70 4.93 -2.30
CA PHE A 72 2.17 4.13 -1.17
C PHE A 72 3.59 4.48 -0.72
N ARG A 73 4.52 4.67 -1.66
CA ARG A 73 5.91 5.04 -1.31
C ARG A 73 5.99 6.40 -0.63
N ALA A 74 5.17 7.37 -1.04
CA ALA A 74 5.11 8.67 -0.39
C ALA A 74 4.55 8.56 1.02
N CYS A 75 3.42 7.85 1.20
CA CYS A 75 2.83 7.62 2.52
C CYS A 75 3.80 6.90 3.48
N LEU A 76 4.50 5.86 3.01
CA LEU A 76 5.51 5.16 3.79
C LEU A 76 6.69 6.07 4.17
N GLY A 77 7.08 6.97 3.26
CA GLY A 77 8.10 7.99 3.54
C GLY A 77 7.69 8.92 4.68
N ILE A 78 6.46 9.42 4.65
CA ILE A 78 5.89 10.27 5.71
C ILE A 78 5.86 9.53 7.04
N LEU A 79 5.34 8.29 7.07
CA LEU A 79 5.30 7.49 8.30
C LEU A 79 6.70 7.20 8.86
N ARG A 80 7.72 7.08 8.00
CA ARG A 80 9.10 6.88 8.46
C ARG A 80 9.66 8.13 9.17
N LEU A 81 9.17 9.33 8.87
CA LEU A 81 9.59 10.56 9.57
C LEU A 81 9.19 10.55 11.05
N SER A 82 8.15 9.82 11.44
CA SER A 82 7.77 9.68 12.85
C SER A 82 8.90 9.07 13.68
N LYS A 83 9.63 8.10 13.11
CA LYS A 83 10.77 7.46 13.77
C LYS A 83 11.97 8.41 13.94
N GLN A 84 12.16 9.34 13.01
CA GLN A 84 13.31 10.24 13.04
C GLN A 84 13.05 11.50 13.87
N HIS A 85 11.81 12.01 13.85
CA HIS A 85 11.47 13.31 14.40
C HIS A 85 10.44 13.27 15.55
N GLY A 86 9.89 12.08 15.84
CA GLY A 86 8.82 11.89 16.80
C GLY A 86 7.44 12.10 16.20
N GLU A 87 6.46 11.36 16.72
CA GLU A 87 5.06 11.39 16.26
C GLU A 87 4.42 12.77 16.44
N ALA A 88 4.62 13.42 17.59
CA ALA A 88 4.06 14.74 17.87
C ALA A 88 4.54 15.81 16.86
N ARG A 89 5.82 15.74 16.46
CA ARG A 89 6.39 16.70 15.51
C ARG A 89 5.89 16.45 14.09
N LEU A 90 5.72 15.18 13.71
CA LEU A 90 5.13 14.80 12.43
C LEU A 90 3.68 15.26 12.36
N GLU A 91 2.89 15.00 13.39
CA GLU A 91 1.48 15.37 13.47
C GLU A 91 1.28 16.89 13.34
N ALA A 92 2.08 17.69 14.03
CA ALA A 92 2.06 19.16 13.90
C ALA A 92 2.51 19.65 12.52
N ALA A 93 3.38 18.92 11.82
CA ALA A 93 3.74 19.22 10.44
C ALA A 93 2.59 18.89 9.47
N CYS A 94 1.94 17.74 9.64
CA CYS A 94 0.77 17.35 8.86
C CYS A 94 -0.40 18.31 9.07
N GLN A 95 -0.64 18.77 10.29
CA GLN A 95 -1.66 19.80 10.57
C GLN A 95 -1.42 21.08 9.77
N ARG A 96 -0.17 21.56 9.73
CA ARG A 96 0.21 22.73 8.93
C ARG A 96 0.06 22.49 7.43
N ALA A 97 0.45 21.30 6.95
CA ALA A 97 0.32 20.95 5.53
C ALA A 97 -1.13 20.95 5.07
N LEU A 98 -2.06 20.42 5.88
CA LEU A 98 -3.49 20.45 5.61
C LEU A 98 -4.05 21.88 5.63
N ALA A 99 -3.67 22.69 6.61
CA ALA A 99 -4.12 24.08 6.72
C ALA A 99 -3.67 24.95 5.54
N LEU A 100 -2.49 24.67 4.97
CA LEU A 100 -1.93 25.40 3.82
C LEU A 100 -2.38 24.84 2.47
N GLY A 101 -3.10 23.71 2.43
CA GLY A 101 -3.42 23.00 1.20
C GLY A 101 -2.18 22.48 0.44
N ALA A 102 -1.05 22.33 1.14
CA ALA A 102 0.26 22.00 0.56
C ALA A 102 0.51 20.48 0.53
N CYS A 103 -0.52 19.68 0.21
CA CYS A 103 -0.48 18.22 0.16
C CYS A 103 -0.52 17.66 -1.27
#